data_AF-A0A1I5C960-F1
#
_entry.id   AF-A0A1I5C960-F1
#
_cell.length_a   1.000
_cell.length_b   1.000
_cell.length_c   1.000
_cell.angle_alpha   90.00
_cell.angle_beta   90.00
_cell.angle_gamma   90.00
#
_symmetry.space_group_name_H-M   'P 1'
#
loop_
_entity.id
_entity.type
_entity.pdbx_description
1 polymer ?
#
loop_
_entity_poly.entity_id
_entity_poly.type
_entity_poly.pdbx_seq_one_letter_code
_entity_poly.pdbx_strand_id
1 'polypeptide(L)'
;MLRGNGPDMIATLSRCVMALAIAGLGDRNREWGLAMQGEFEASIDDGRPLFFAFGCLLGAWRMRLADPDGRFALASYALAVGLILPLASVLGVGAIVGFPYLDFAQDNVVGILAVNGAPTTLLDDGNRAAASSLSMVVLLLAGTSVLIAWAILDRNWVRVAAVERLTMAATLTLLMFIALLRFDETRMILPILGFVVQHVVVLMLMQWHWRLDRDTASSHLQD
;
A
#
# COMPACT_ATOMS: atom_id res chain seq x y z
N MET A 1 -41.77 -7.44 0.74
CA MET A 1 -40.85 -8.57 0.66
C MET A 1 -39.48 -8.04 0.23
N LEU A 2 -38.72 -7.44 1.16
CA LEU A 2 -37.35 -6.91 0.98
C LEU A 2 -36.64 -6.95 2.35
N ARG A 3 -36.47 -8.15 2.90
CA ARG A 3 -35.78 -8.41 4.17
C ARG A 3 -34.78 -9.53 3.87
N GLY A 4 -33.50 -9.21 3.73
CA GLY A 4 -32.48 -10.21 3.37
C GLY A 4 -31.01 -9.76 3.38
N ASN A 5 -30.65 -8.52 3.04
CA ASN A 5 -29.22 -8.21 2.81
C ASN A 5 -28.38 -7.88 4.07
N GLY A 6 -28.99 -7.49 5.19
CA GLY A 6 -28.28 -7.06 6.39
C GLY A 6 -27.55 -8.18 7.17
N PRO A 7 -28.24 -9.27 7.56
CA PRO A 7 -27.63 -10.32 8.37
C PRO A 7 -26.58 -11.14 7.59
N ASP A 8 -26.81 -11.39 6.30
CA ASP A 8 -25.89 -12.14 5.45
C ASP A 8 -24.58 -11.37 5.18
N MET A 9 -24.67 -10.04 5.04
CA MET A 9 -23.49 -9.17 4.89
C MET A 9 -22.65 -9.13 6.17
N ILE A 10 -23.28 -9.05 7.34
CA ILE A 10 -22.61 -9.07 8.65
C ILE A 10 -21.91 -10.42 8.89
N ALA A 11 -22.57 -11.52 8.55
CA ALA A 11 -21.98 -12.87 8.64
C ALA A 11 -20.79 -13.03 7.68
N THR A 12 -20.90 -12.51 6.46
CA THR A 12 -19.81 -12.55 5.48
C THR A 12 -18.62 -11.70 5.94
N LEU A 13 -18.87 -10.48 6.40
CA LEU A 13 -17.82 -9.57 6.86
C LEU A 13 -17.10 -10.13 8.10
N SER A 14 -17.85 -10.68 9.05
CA SER A 14 -17.26 -11.33 10.23
C SER A 14 -16.42 -12.56 9.87
N ARG A 15 -16.84 -13.38 8.90
CA ARG A 15 -16.01 -14.48 8.36
C ARG A 15 -14.71 -13.98 7.73
N CYS A 16 -14.75 -12.88 6.96
CA CYS A 16 -13.55 -12.27 6.40
C CYS A 16 -12.60 -11.76 7.48
N VAL A 17 -13.12 -11.07 8.50
CA VAL A 17 -12.33 -10.58 9.65
C VAL A 17 -11.73 -11.75 10.42
N MET A 18 -12.49 -12.84 10.60
CA MET A 18 -12.02 -14.04 11.29
C MET A 18 -10.90 -14.75 10.52
N ALA A 19 -11.05 -14.89 9.20
CA ALA A 19 -10.00 -15.42 8.34
C ALA A 19 -8.73 -14.58 8.41
N LEU A 20 -8.86 -13.25 8.48
CA LEU A 20 -7.74 -12.33 8.67
C LEU A 20 -7.07 -12.52 10.05
N ALA A 21 -7.86 -12.73 11.10
CA ALA A 21 -7.35 -12.99 12.45
C ALA A 21 -6.51 -14.27 12.47
N ILE A 22 -7.05 -15.38 11.92
CA ILE A 22 -6.37 -16.68 11.85
C ILE A 22 -5.11 -16.60 10.99
N ALA A 23 -5.15 -15.94 9.84
CA ALA A 23 -3.96 -15.71 9.02
C ALA A 23 -2.90 -14.88 9.76
N GLY A 24 -3.33 -13.94 10.60
CA GLY A 24 -2.48 -13.12 11.46
C GLY A 24 -1.72 -13.91 12.53
N LEU A 25 -2.28 -15.01 13.03
CA LEU A 25 -1.68 -15.85 14.08
C LEU A 25 -0.38 -16.56 13.65
N GLY A 26 -0.25 -16.88 12.35
CA GLY A 26 0.87 -17.64 11.80
C GLY A 26 0.89 -19.12 12.22
N ASP A 27 1.80 -19.91 11.64
CA ASP A 27 1.82 -21.37 11.80
C ASP A 27 2.04 -21.86 13.24
N ARG A 28 2.80 -21.10 14.05
CA ARG A 28 3.11 -21.45 15.44
C ARG A 28 1.87 -21.49 16.34
N ASN A 29 0.82 -20.75 15.99
CA ASN A 29 -0.42 -20.66 16.78
C ASN A 29 -1.61 -21.26 16.04
N ARG A 30 -1.37 -22.21 15.12
CA ARG A 30 -2.41 -22.86 14.31
C ARG A 30 -3.49 -23.53 15.18
N GLU A 31 -3.09 -24.15 16.28
CA GLU A 31 -4.03 -24.75 17.25
C GLU A 31 -4.96 -23.70 17.88
N TRP A 32 -4.40 -22.54 18.21
CA TRP A 32 -5.17 -21.40 18.70
C TRP A 32 -6.13 -20.88 17.65
N GLY A 33 -5.72 -20.81 16.38
CA GLY A 33 -6.60 -20.47 15.26
C GLY A 33 -7.77 -21.43 15.06
N LEU A 34 -7.55 -22.74 15.24
CA LEU A 34 -8.61 -23.76 15.18
C LEU A 34 -9.60 -23.60 16.33
N ALA A 35 -9.11 -23.36 17.55
CA ALA A 35 -9.98 -23.09 18.71
C ALA A 35 -10.82 -21.82 18.51
N MET A 36 -10.20 -20.75 18.00
CA MET A 36 -10.87 -19.49 17.66
C MET A 36 -12.00 -19.70 16.65
N GLN A 37 -11.77 -20.52 15.63
CA GLN A 37 -12.77 -20.81 14.61
C GLN A 37 -13.97 -21.59 15.16
N GLY A 38 -13.75 -22.47 16.13
CA GLY A 38 -14.82 -23.15 16.86
C GLY A 38 -15.69 -22.20 17.69
N GLU A 39 -15.06 -21.28 18.42
CA GLU A 39 -15.79 -20.26 19.20
C GLU A 39 -16.50 -19.22 18.30
N PHE A 40 -15.95 -18.94 17.12
CA PHE A 40 -16.59 -18.03 16.17
C PHE A 40 -17.92 -18.57 15.64
N GLU A 41 -18.02 -19.87 15.35
CA GLU A 41 -19.29 -20.45 14.88
C GLU A 41 -20.39 -20.31 15.97
N ALA A 42 -20.04 -20.53 17.24
CA ALA A 42 -20.94 -20.26 18.36
C ALA A 42 -21.34 -18.77 18.47
N SER A 43 -20.44 -17.84 18.13
CA SER A 43 -20.74 -16.41 18.12
C SER A 43 -21.69 -15.96 16.99
N ILE A 44 -21.79 -16.74 15.91
CA ILE A 44 -22.78 -16.54 14.84
C ILE A 44 -24.17 -16.85 15.39
N ASP A 45 -24.31 -17.97 16.10
CA ASP A 45 -25.57 -18.38 16.72
C ASP A 45 -26.03 -17.39 17.80
N ASP A 46 -25.09 -16.79 18.55
CA ASP A 46 -25.37 -15.73 19.54
C ASP A 46 -25.65 -14.34 18.94
N GLY A 47 -25.59 -14.20 17.60
CA GLY A 47 -25.92 -12.96 16.89
C GLY A 47 -24.89 -11.84 17.06
N ARG A 48 -23.68 -12.13 17.54
CA ARG A 48 -22.58 -11.15 17.72
C ARG A 48 -21.27 -11.52 16.99
N PRO A 49 -21.31 -12.03 15.75
CA PRO A 49 -20.12 -12.59 15.11
C PRO A 49 -19.06 -11.54 14.77
N LEU A 50 -19.45 -10.30 14.46
CA LEU A 50 -18.52 -9.22 14.13
C LEU A 50 -17.65 -8.80 15.32
N PHE A 51 -18.26 -8.63 16.49
CA PHE A 51 -17.53 -8.17 17.68
C PHE A 51 -16.54 -9.24 18.14
N PHE A 52 -16.94 -10.52 18.08
CA PHE A 52 -16.07 -11.64 18.36
C PHE A 52 -14.88 -11.70 17.38
N ALA A 53 -15.16 -11.67 16.07
CA ALA A 53 -14.11 -11.70 15.04
C ALA A 53 -13.13 -10.52 15.18
N PHE A 54 -13.62 -9.33 15.53
CA PHE A 54 -12.76 -8.18 15.76
C PHE A 54 -11.90 -8.32 17.02
N GLY A 55 -12.45 -8.84 18.12
CA GLY A 55 -11.69 -9.15 19.32
C GLY A 55 -10.57 -10.17 19.04
N CYS A 56 -10.89 -11.18 18.22
CA CYS A 56 -9.94 -12.18 17.76
C CYS A 56 -8.80 -11.57 16.94
N LEU A 57 -9.14 -10.70 15.99
CA LEU A 57 -8.17 -9.96 15.18
C LEU A 57 -7.25 -9.10 16.06
N LEU A 58 -7.82 -8.35 17.00
CA LEU A 58 -7.06 -7.50 17.93
C LEU A 58 -6.12 -8.33 18.80
N GLY A 59 -6.57 -9.48 19.29
CA GLY A 59 -5.76 -10.43 20.06
C GLY A 59 -4.59 -10.99 19.24
N ALA A 60 -4.85 -11.46 18.02
CA ALA A 60 -3.83 -11.96 17.10
C ALA A 60 -2.79 -10.88 16.75
N TRP A 61 -3.23 -9.65 16.50
CA TRP A 61 -2.33 -8.52 16.26
C TRP A 61 -1.51 -8.15 17.48
N ARG A 62 -2.11 -8.14 18.68
CA ARG A 62 -1.38 -7.87 19.92
C ARG A 62 -0.28 -8.91 20.18
N MET A 63 -0.55 -10.18 19.89
CA MET A 63 0.48 -11.23 19.97
C MET A 63 1.62 -11.01 18.97
N ARG A 64 1.30 -10.66 17.71
CA ARG A 64 2.31 -10.29 16.71
C ARG A 64 3.10 -9.03 17.12
N LEU A 65 2.47 -8.07 17.78
CA LEU A 65 3.14 -6.85 18.26
C LEU A 65 4.11 -7.11 19.42
N ALA A 66 3.93 -8.19 20.18
CA ALA A 66 4.87 -8.58 21.23
C ALA A 66 6.19 -9.13 20.65
N ASP A 67 6.13 -9.71 19.45
CA ASP A 67 7.29 -10.28 18.75
C ASP A 67 7.99 -9.21 17.87
N PRO A 68 9.31 -9.00 17.97
CA PRO A 68 10.05 -8.12 17.05
C PRO A 68 9.78 -8.41 15.56
N ASP A 69 9.73 -9.69 15.16
CA ASP A 69 9.45 -10.08 13.77
C ASP A 69 7.99 -9.85 13.38
N GLY A 70 7.07 -10.02 14.33
CA GLY A 70 5.65 -9.76 14.12
C GLY A 70 5.33 -8.27 13.95
N ARG A 71 6.01 -7.39 14.70
CA ARG A 71 5.93 -5.92 14.51
C ARG A 71 6.39 -5.49 13.13
N PHE A 72 7.52 -6.05 12.68
CA PHE A 72 8.08 -5.76 11.38
C PHE A 72 7.16 -6.21 10.24
N ALA A 73 6.56 -7.41 10.37
CA ALA A 73 5.59 -7.91 9.41
C ALA A 73 4.34 -6.99 9.33
N LEU A 74 3.75 -6.62 10.47
CA LEU A 74 2.61 -5.71 10.52
C LEU A 74 2.91 -4.34 9.89
N ALA A 75 4.08 -3.77 10.19
CA ALA A 75 4.52 -2.51 9.59
C ALA A 75 4.68 -2.63 8.06
N SER A 76 5.21 -3.75 7.58
CA SER A 76 5.35 -4.04 6.15
C SER A 76 4.00 -4.14 5.43
N TYR A 77 3.03 -4.84 6.04
CA TYR A 77 1.65 -4.92 5.50
C TYR A 77 0.95 -3.55 5.52
N ALA A 78 1.05 -2.82 6.63
CA ALA A 78 0.46 -1.49 6.76
C ALA A 78 1.06 -0.52 5.73
N LEU A 79 2.36 -0.61 5.46
CA LEU A 79 3.02 0.20 4.44
C LEU A 79 2.56 -0.17 3.03
N ALA A 80 2.58 -1.46 2.70
CA ALA A 80 2.22 -1.94 1.37
C ALA A 80 0.76 -1.58 1.01
N VAL A 81 -0.16 -1.84 1.93
CA VAL A 81 -1.61 -1.63 1.71
C VAL A 81 -2.02 -0.18 1.96
N GLY A 82 -1.45 0.47 2.97
CA GLY A 82 -1.87 1.80 3.42
C GLY A 82 -1.23 2.96 2.65
N LEU A 83 -0.06 2.74 2.04
CA LEU A 83 0.68 3.80 1.33
C LEU A 83 1.01 3.42 -0.11
N ILE A 84 1.70 2.30 -0.33
CA ILE A 84 2.29 1.99 -1.63
C ILE A 84 1.21 1.65 -2.67
N LEU A 85 0.27 0.77 -2.35
CA LEU A 85 -0.83 0.42 -3.26
C LEU A 85 -1.72 1.62 -3.61
N PRO A 86 -2.19 2.43 -2.64
CA PRO A 86 -2.97 3.63 -2.93
C PRO A 86 -2.21 4.65 -3.77
N LEU A 87 -0.92 4.86 -3.51
CA LEU A 87 -0.10 5.76 -4.31
C LEU A 87 0.05 5.23 -5.75
N ALA A 88 0.34 3.93 -5.91
CA ALA A 88 0.46 3.29 -7.21
C ALA A 88 -0.87 3.33 -8.00
N SER A 89 -2.01 3.18 -7.34
CA SER A 89 -3.32 3.23 -8.00
C SER A 89 -3.64 4.65 -8.49
N VAL A 90 -3.38 5.68 -7.68
CA VAL A 90 -3.54 7.09 -8.07
C VAL A 90 -2.67 7.40 -9.29
N LEU A 91 -1.41 6.96 -9.29
CA LEU A 91 -0.48 7.16 -10.41
C LEU A 91 -0.92 6.42 -11.68
N GLY A 92 -1.32 5.15 -11.54
CA GLY A 92 -1.77 4.34 -12.66
C GLY A 92 -3.03 4.89 -13.32
N VAL A 93 -4.02 5.27 -12.51
CA VAL A 93 -5.24 5.91 -13.01
C VAL A 93 -4.93 7.26 -13.65
N GLY A 94 -4.10 8.09 -13.02
CA GLY A 94 -3.70 9.39 -13.58
C GLY A 94 -2.98 9.25 -14.93
N ALA A 95 -2.11 8.25 -15.10
CA ALA A 95 -1.41 8.03 -16.36
C ALA A 95 -2.33 7.52 -17.49
N ILE A 96 -3.37 6.75 -17.16
CA ILE A 96 -4.35 6.22 -18.13
C ILE A 96 -5.35 7.31 -18.55
N VAL A 97 -5.87 8.07 -17.59
CA VAL A 97 -6.89 9.11 -17.82
C VAL A 97 -6.28 10.39 -18.43
N GLY A 98 -4.98 10.60 -18.20
CA GLY A 98 -4.19 11.65 -18.85
C GLY A 98 -3.56 12.64 -17.86
N PHE A 99 -2.62 13.41 -18.38
CA PHE A 99 -1.76 14.34 -17.62
C PHE A 99 -2.43 15.42 -16.74
N PRO A 100 -3.71 15.84 -16.90
CA PRO A 100 -4.29 16.82 -15.98
C PRO A 100 -4.48 16.32 -14.53
N TYR A 101 -4.04 15.11 -14.17
CA TYR A 101 -4.06 14.59 -12.79
C TYR A 101 -2.86 14.96 -11.91
N LEU A 102 -1.83 15.61 -12.49
CA LEU A 102 -0.83 16.32 -11.68
C LEU A 102 -1.31 17.74 -11.29
N ASP A 103 -2.55 18.10 -11.67
CA ASP A 103 -3.22 19.34 -11.28
C ASP A 103 -4.13 19.11 -10.06
N PHE A 104 -3.52 18.99 -8.88
CA PHE A 104 -4.25 18.87 -7.61
C PHE A 104 -4.88 20.20 -7.13
N ALA A 105 -4.82 21.25 -7.97
CA ALA A 105 -5.31 22.60 -7.65
C ALA A 105 -6.77 22.86 -8.10
N GLN A 106 -7.48 21.86 -8.63
CA GLN A 106 -8.91 22.00 -8.87
C GLN A 106 -9.66 21.82 -7.55
N ASP A 107 -10.42 22.82 -7.13
CA ASP A 107 -11.22 22.92 -5.88
C ASP A 107 -12.31 21.84 -5.70
N ASN A 108 -12.21 20.71 -6.39
CA ASN A 108 -13.23 19.67 -6.36
C ASN A 108 -12.63 18.27 -6.52
N VAL A 109 -12.75 17.44 -5.47
CA VAL A 109 -12.38 16.02 -5.45
C VAL A 109 -13.13 15.22 -6.54
N VAL A 110 -14.23 15.76 -7.06
CA VAL A 110 -15.00 15.18 -8.18
C VAL A 110 -14.33 15.41 -9.55
N GLY A 111 -13.47 16.41 -9.69
CA GLY A 111 -12.66 16.64 -10.90
C GLY A 111 -11.62 15.54 -11.15
N ILE A 112 -11.20 14.87 -10.08
CA ILE A 112 -10.29 13.69 -10.04
C ILE A 112 -11.02 12.40 -10.51
N LEU A 113 -12.30 12.47 -10.86
CA LEU A 113 -13.03 11.34 -11.46
C LEU A 113 -13.77 11.75 -12.74
N ALA A 114 -13.67 13.02 -13.15
CA ALA A 114 -14.27 13.49 -14.36
C ALA A 114 -13.40 13.03 -15.55
N VAL A 115 -13.99 12.17 -16.39
CA VAL A 115 -13.45 11.68 -17.67
C VAL A 115 -13.16 12.81 -18.68
N ASN A 116 -13.58 14.05 -18.36
CA ASN A 116 -13.32 15.24 -19.15
C ASN A 116 -12.18 16.03 -18.50
N GLY A 117 -10.94 15.67 -18.83
CA GLY A 117 -9.73 16.33 -18.36
C GLY A 117 -9.75 17.85 -18.55
N ALA A 118 -8.94 18.54 -17.74
CA ALA A 118 -8.81 20.00 -17.76
C ALA A 118 -8.60 20.55 -19.19
N PRO A 119 -9.10 21.78 -19.50
CA PRO A 119 -9.09 22.31 -20.84
C PRO A 119 -7.68 22.36 -21.44
N THR A 120 -7.56 21.75 -22.62
CA THR A 120 -6.39 21.49 -23.47
C THR A 120 -5.59 22.72 -23.95
N THR A 121 -5.73 23.85 -23.28
CA THR A 121 -5.19 25.16 -23.69
C THR A 121 -3.70 25.38 -23.42
N LEU A 122 -2.99 24.39 -22.86
CA LEU A 122 -1.56 24.47 -22.48
C LEU A 122 -0.63 23.51 -23.25
N LEU A 123 -1.15 22.72 -24.20
CA LEU A 123 -0.36 21.75 -24.96
C LEU A 123 -0.21 22.19 -26.43
N ASP A 124 0.89 22.89 -26.70
CA ASP A 124 1.44 23.05 -28.04
C ASP A 124 1.92 21.68 -28.58
N ASP A 125 2.03 21.49 -29.90
CA ASP A 125 2.31 20.16 -30.50
C ASP A 125 3.63 19.54 -30.00
N GLY A 126 4.62 20.38 -29.65
CA GLY A 126 5.86 19.93 -29.00
C GLY A 126 5.68 19.40 -27.57
N ASN A 127 4.73 19.96 -26.81
CA ASN A 127 4.42 19.54 -25.45
C ASN A 127 3.58 18.24 -25.44
N ARG A 128 2.83 17.99 -26.53
CA ARG A 128 2.02 16.77 -26.72
C ARG A 128 2.90 15.51 -26.86
N ALA A 129 4.07 15.62 -27.50
CA ALA A 129 5.04 14.53 -27.56
C ALA A 129 5.76 14.30 -26.21
N ALA A 130 5.98 15.36 -25.43
CA ALA A 130 6.53 15.26 -24.07
C ALA A 130 5.54 14.65 -23.06
N ALA A 131 4.23 14.84 -23.29
CA ALA A 131 3.19 14.25 -22.45
C ALA A 131 3.18 12.71 -22.49
N SER A 132 3.44 12.11 -23.67
CA SER A 132 3.44 10.64 -23.79
C SER A 132 4.66 10.00 -23.11
N SER A 133 5.83 10.62 -23.21
CA SER A 133 7.03 10.15 -22.50
C SER A 133 6.88 10.27 -20.98
N LEU A 134 6.29 11.37 -20.50
CA LEU A 134 5.96 11.55 -19.09
C LEU A 134 4.96 10.50 -18.59
N SER A 135 3.89 10.21 -19.34
CA SER A 135 2.95 9.14 -18.98
C SER A 135 3.62 7.76 -18.90
N MET A 136 4.57 7.47 -19.79
CA MET A 136 5.35 6.22 -19.67
C MET A 136 6.18 6.16 -18.40
N VAL A 137 6.82 7.27 -18.00
CA VAL A 137 7.59 7.34 -16.74
C VAL A 137 6.66 7.17 -15.53
N VAL A 138 5.46 7.76 -15.54
CA VAL A 138 4.48 7.62 -14.45
C VAL A 138 3.93 6.18 -14.38
N LEU A 139 3.65 5.54 -15.51
CA LEU A 139 3.26 4.12 -15.54
C LEU A 139 4.37 3.21 -15.02
N LEU A 140 5.62 3.51 -15.37
CA LEU A 140 6.77 2.79 -14.84
C LEU A 140 6.89 2.97 -13.32
N LEU A 141 6.67 4.18 -12.80
CA LEU A 141 6.65 4.46 -11.36
C LEU A 141 5.51 3.70 -10.66
N ALA A 142 4.30 3.71 -11.22
CA ALA A 142 3.17 2.95 -10.69
C ALA A 142 3.48 1.45 -10.65
N GLY A 143 4.01 0.89 -11.74
CA GLY A 143 4.39 -0.51 -11.85
C GLY A 143 5.49 -0.90 -10.86
N THR A 144 6.53 -0.07 -10.72
CA THR A 144 7.61 -0.32 -9.76
C THR A 144 7.15 -0.22 -8.31
N SER A 145 6.24 0.70 -7.96
CA SER A 145 5.61 0.74 -6.64
C SER A 145 4.83 -0.54 -6.32
N VAL A 146 4.06 -1.10 -7.27
CA VAL A 146 3.40 -2.39 -7.09
C VAL A 146 4.41 -3.52 -6.89
N LEU A 147 5.50 -3.53 -7.66
CA LEU A 147 6.57 -4.52 -7.51
C LEU A 147 7.30 -4.41 -6.18
N ILE A 148 7.49 -3.19 -5.64
CA ILE A 148 8.05 -2.96 -4.30
C ILE A 148 7.11 -3.52 -3.24
N ALA A 149 5.81 -3.18 -3.29
CA ALA A 149 4.82 -3.71 -2.36
C ALA A 149 4.82 -5.25 -2.38
N TRP A 150 4.79 -5.84 -3.57
CA TRP A 150 4.86 -7.29 -3.73
C TRP A 150 6.15 -7.88 -3.17
N ALA A 151 7.30 -7.30 -3.46
CA ALA A 151 8.59 -7.79 -2.97
C ALA A 151 8.74 -7.66 -1.44
N ILE A 152 8.13 -6.64 -0.83
CA ILE A 152 8.04 -6.49 0.63
C ILE A 152 7.20 -7.63 1.22
N LEU A 153 6.06 -7.96 0.60
CA LEU A 153 5.19 -9.05 1.03
C LEU A 153 5.84 -10.43 0.88
N ASP A 154 6.58 -10.65 -0.22
CA ASP A 154 7.39 -11.85 -0.44
C ASP A 154 8.64 -11.93 0.46
N ARG A 155 8.90 -10.89 1.27
CA ARG A 155 10.11 -10.73 2.10
C ARG A 155 11.42 -10.83 1.31
N ASN A 156 11.40 -10.51 0.02
CA ASN A 156 12.58 -10.57 -0.84
C ASN A 156 13.29 -9.21 -0.88
N TRP A 157 14.08 -8.93 0.16
CA TRP A 157 14.74 -7.63 0.35
C TRP A 157 15.78 -7.27 -0.71
N VAL A 158 16.37 -8.27 -1.38
CA VAL A 158 17.27 -8.06 -2.53
C VAL A 158 16.49 -7.45 -3.68
N ARG A 159 15.29 -7.99 -3.96
CA ARG A 159 14.40 -7.48 -4.99
C ARG A 159 13.82 -6.12 -4.60
N VAL A 160 13.46 -5.89 -3.33
CA VAL A 160 13.02 -4.57 -2.85
C VAL A 160 14.11 -3.52 -3.12
N ALA A 161 15.37 -3.79 -2.75
CA ALA A 161 16.48 -2.86 -2.98
C ALA A 161 16.76 -2.58 -4.46
N ALA A 162 16.66 -3.60 -5.31
CA ALA A 162 16.84 -3.44 -6.75
C ALA A 162 15.74 -2.58 -7.38
N VAL A 163 14.48 -2.85 -7.07
CA VAL A 163 13.35 -2.09 -7.61
C VAL A 163 13.32 -0.67 -7.05
N GLU A 164 13.64 -0.49 -5.77
CA GLU A 164 13.70 0.84 -5.14
C GLU A 164 14.74 1.76 -5.81
N ARG A 165 15.91 1.24 -6.19
CA ARG A 165 16.91 2.00 -6.96
C ARG A 165 16.40 2.42 -8.33
N LEU A 166 15.68 1.53 -9.02
CA LEU A 166 15.05 1.83 -10.30
C LEU A 166 13.98 2.92 -10.13
N THR A 167 13.16 2.83 -9.08
CA THR A 167 12.14 3.83 -8.76
C THR A 167 12.78 5.18 -8.45
N MET A 168 13.85 5.25 -7.66
CA MET A 168 14.56 6.51 -7.41
C MET A 168 15.12 7.14 -8.70
N ALA A 169 15.72 6.33 -9.58
CA ALA A 169 16.23 6.82 -10.86
C ALA A 169 15.10 7.36 -11.76
N ALA A 170 13.95 6.69 -11.78
CA ALA A 170 12.76 7.16 -12.49
C ALA A 170 12.19 8.45 -11.88
N THR A 171 12.12 8.56 -10.55
CA THR A 171 11.68 9.78 -9.84
C THR A 171 12.60 10.97 -10.14
N LEU A 172 13.92 10.77 -10.15
CA LEU A 172 14.88 11.82 -10.52
C LEU A 172 14.74 12.24 -12.00
N THR A 173 14.54 11.27 -12.89
CA THR A 173 14.31 11.56 -14.32
C THR A 173 13.03 12.36 -14.51
N LEU A 174 11.96 12.00 -13.79
CA LEU A 174 10.69 12.71 -13.80
C LEU A 174 10.87 14.15 -13.31
N LEU A 175 11.54 14.36 -12.18
CA LEU A 175 11.85 15.69 -11.63
C LEU A 175 12.65 16.55 -12.62
N MET A 176 13.66 15.97 -13.26
CA MET A 176 14.47 16.67 -14.27
C MET A 176 13.60 17.09 -15.48
N PHE A 177 12.70 16.22 -15.93
CA PHE A 177 11.81 16.50 -17.05
C PHE A 177 10.78 17.59 -16.71
N ILE A 178 10.21 17.55 -15.51
CA ILE A 178 9.31 18.59 -14.98
C ILE A 178 10.02 19.95 -14.94
N ALA A 179 11.24 19.99 -14.41
CA ALA A 179 12.04 21.22 -14.32
C ALA A 179 12.39 21.79 -15.70
N LEU A 180 12.78 20.95 -16.66
CA LEU A 180 13.10 21.37 -18.02
C LEU A 180 11.89 21.95 -18.77
N LEU A 181 10.71 21.36 -18.57
CA LEU A 181 9.45 21.83 -19.18
C LEU A 181 8.85 23.05 -18.47
N ARG A 182 9.46 23.53 -17.37
CA ARG A 182 8.95 24.63 -16.53
C ARG A 182 7.48 24.45 -16.15
N PHE A 183 7.11 23.22 -15.81
CA PHE A 183 5.77 22.95 -15.28
C PHE A 183 5.55 23.72 -13.97
N ASP A 184 4.32 24.14 -13.70
CA ASP A 184 3.97 24.88 -12.48
C ASP A 184 4.29 24.04 -11.23
N GLU A 185 5.37 24.43 -10.53
CA GLU A 185 5.94 23.72 -9.38
C GLU A 185 4.92 23.51 -8.27
N THR A 186 3.98 24.45 -8.12
CA THR A 186 2.95 24.45 -7.07
C THR A 186 2.01 23.24 -7.16
N ARG A 187 1.74 22.77 -8.38
CA ARG A 187 0.77 21.69 -8.65
C ARG A 187 1.38 20.30 -8.44
N MET A 188 2.71 20.20 -8.53
CA MET A 188 3.44 18.94 -8.41
C MET A 188 4.00 18.65 -7.01
N ILE A 189 3.80 19.55 -6.04
CA ILE A 189 4.31 19.36 -4.66
C ILE A 189 3.78 18.08 -4.03
N LEU A 190 2.47 17.83 -4.15
CA LEU A 190 1.82 16.68 -3.50
C LEU A 190 2.34 15.31 -4.01
N PRO A 191 2.42 15.05 -5.33
CA PRO A 191 2.97 13.78 -5.82
C PRO A 191 4.46 13.63 -5.51
N ILE A 192 5.25 14.71 -5.60
CA ILE A 192 6.68 14.68 -5.24
C ILE A 192 6.83 14.29 -3.76
N LEU A 193 6.05 14.92 -2.88
CA LEU A 193 6.07 14.62 -1.45
C LEU A 193 5.64 13.18 -1.17
N GLY A 194 4.63 12.67 -1.87
CA GLY A 194 4.21 11.27 -1.79
C GLY A 194 5.34 10.29 -2.12
N PHE A 195 6.09 10.52 -3.20
CA PHE A 195 7.24 9.69 -3.55
C PHE A 195 8.39 9.81 -2.55
N VAL A 196 8.72 11.02 -2.11
CA VAL A 196 9.77 11.22 -1.10
C VAL A 196 9.41 10.47 0.19
N VAL A 197 8.16 10.57 0.65
CA VAL A 197 7.67 9.84 1.81
C VAL A 197 7.75 8.32 1.58
N GLN A 198 7.30 7.82 0.43
CA GLN A 198 7.42 6.40 0.08
C GLN A 198 8.88 5.92 0.19
N HIS A 199 9.82 6.63 -0.44
CA HIS A 199 11.23 6.28 -0.44
C HIS A 199 11.84 6.28 0.98
N VAL A 200 11.57 7.32 1.76
CA VAL A 200 12.07 7.42 3.15
C VAL A 200 11.55 6.25 3.99
N VAL A 201 10.26 5.93 3.87
CA VAL A 201 9.67 4.86 4.68
C VAL A 201 10.18 3.48 4.25
N VAL A 202 10.37 3.22 2.95
CA VAL A 202 10.97 1.97 2.44
C VAL A 202 12.42 1.82 2.94
N LEU A 203 13.22 2.90 2.93
CA LEU A 203 14.58 2.89 3.48
C LEU A 203 14.59 2.64 4.99
N MET A 204 13.70 3.27 5.75
CA MET A 204 13.55 3.01 7.18
C MET A 204 13.19 1.55 7.46
N LEU A 205 12.32 0.96 6.64
CA LEU A 205 11.94 -0.44 6.75
C LEU A 205 13.11 -1.38 6.44
N MET A 206 13.90 -1.12 5.38
CA MET A 206 15.12 -1.88 5.09
C MET A 206 16.15 -1.80 6.24
N GLN A 207 16.35 -0.60 6.79
CA GLN A 207 17.26 -0.44 7.93
C GLN A 207 16.77 -1.21 9.16
N TRP A 208 15.46 -1.25 9.39
CA TRP A 208 14.89 -2.04 10.48
C TRP A 208 15.09 -3.54 10.23
N HIS A 209 14.88 -4.03 9.01
CA HIS A 209 15.15 -5.42 8.63
C HIS A 209 16.59 -5.83 8.94
N TRP A 210 17.57 -5.02 8.53
CA TRP A 210 18.99 -5.32 8.80
C TRP A 210 19.35 -5.28 10.28
N ARG A 211 18.67 -4.46 11.09
CA ARG A 211 18.85 -4.47 12.55
C ARG A 211 18.36 -5.79 13.14
N LEU A 212 17.16 -6.24 12.76
CA LEU A 212 16.59 -7.52 13.20
C LEU A 212 17.49 -8.72 12.84
N ASP A 213 18.01 -8.75 11.61
CA ASP A 213 18.88 -9.82 11.15
C ASP A 213 20.21 -9.86 11.94
N ARG A 214 20.77 -8.68 12.23
CA ARG A 214 21.99 -8.56 13.04
C ARG A 214 21.77 -9.01 14.49
N ASP A 215 20.66 -8.61 15.09
CA ASP A 215 20.35 -8.95 16.48
C ASP A 215 20.19 -10.47 16.63
N THR A 216 19.48 -11.11 15.70
CA THR A 216 19.32 -12.58 15.64
C THR A 216 20.66 -13.32 15.47
N ALA A 217 21.54 -12.82 14.59
CA ALA A 217 22.87 -13.41 14.39
C ALA A 217 23.74 -13.31 15.66
N SER A 218 23.60 -12.23 16.44
CA SER A 218 24.36 -12.03 17.67
C SER A 218 23.91 -12.92 18.83
N SER A 219 22.62 -13.25 18.93
CA SER A 219 22.11 -14.17 19.95
C SER A 219 22.60 -15.61 19.74
N HIS A 220 22.74 -16.05 18.48
CA HIS A 220 23.25 -17.38 18.15
C HIS A 220 24.75 -17.58 18.43
N LEU A 221 25.51 -16.50 18.67
CA LEU A 221 26.93 -16.56 19.02
C LEU A 221 27.17 -16.57 20.53
N GLN A 222 26.13 -16.33 21.35
CA GLN A 222 26.22 -16.30 22.81
C GLN A 222 25.71 -17.59 23.48
N ASP A 223 25.01 -18.45 22.73
CA ASP A 223 24.61 -19.81 23.12
C ASP A 223 25.64 -20.86 22.68
#